data_AF-A0A4V2Z119-F1
#
_entry.id   AF-A0A4V2Z119-F1
#
_cell.length_a   1.000
_cell.length_b   1.000
_cell.length_c   1.000
_cell.angle_alpha   90.00
_cell.angle_beta   90.00
_cell.angle_gamma   90.00
#
_symmetry.space_group_name_H-M   'P 1'
#
loop_
_entity.id
_entity.type
_entity.pdbx_description
1 polymer ?
#
loop_
_entity_poly.entity_id
_entity_poly.type
_entity_poly.pdbx_seq_one_letter_code
_entity_poly.pdbx_strand_id
1 'polypeptide(L)'
;MTGITKAAWVLLTALSALWALNHAVGAFVFAGDDIRPELFVLIALLGVVATIVLVGPYRERRLWAWWVVTAEVVALISVALITQPRVGVWYLTIGLLMAVAQLGTLREFRRDRAEQVT
;
A
#
# COMPACT_ATOMS: atom_id res chain seq x y z
N MET A 1 2.89 7.46 -17.87
CA MET A 1 3.80 6.70 -16.98
C MET A 1 5.15 6.53 -17.65
N THR A 2 6.18 7.11 -17.05
CA THR A 2 7.58 6.81 -17.41
C THR A 2 7.93 5.34 -17.09
N GLY A 3 9.09 4.85 -17.55
CA GLY A 3 9.56 3.49 -17.22
C GLY A 3 9.69 3.25 -15.71
N ILE A 4 10.25 4.22 -14.97
CA ILE A 4 10.39 4.17 -13.51
C ILE A 4 9.01 4.16 -12.84
N THR A 5 8.11 5.06 -13.25
CA THR A 5 6.74 5.12 -12.71
C THR A 5 5.99 3.81 -12.96
N LYS A 6 6.16 3.20 -14.13
CA LYS A 6 5.54 1.91 -14.45
C LYS A 6 6.07 0.79 -13.55
N ALA A 7 7.39 0.72 -13.33
CA ALA A 7 7.98 -0.27 -12.42
C ALA A 7 7.50 -0.09 -10.97
N ALA A 8 7.48 1.16 -10.49
CA ALA A 8 6.94 1.50 -9.18
C ALA A 8 5.46 1.12 -9.05
N TRP A 9 4.64 1.42 -10.06
CA TRP A 9 3.23 1.05 -10.09
C TRP A 9 3.02 -0.47 -10.04
N VAL A 10 3.79 -1.25 -10.81
CA VAL A 10 3.72 -2.72 -10.77
C VAL A 10 4.09 -3.23 -9.38
N LEU A 11 5.18 -2.71 -8.80
CA LEU A 11 5.63 -3.12 -7.47
C LEU A 11 4.58 -2.82 -6.40
N LEU A 12 4.04 -1.59 -6.38
CA LEU A 12 2.97 -1.19 -5.46
C LEU A 12 1.75 -2.10 -5.62
N THR A 13 1.31 -2.34 -6.86
CA THR A 13 0.14 -3.20 -7.13
C THR A 13 0.35 -4.63 -6.64
N ALA A 14 1.51 -5.22 -6.93
CA ALA A 14 1.82 -6.57 -6.50
C ALA A 14 1.92 -6.68 -4.97
N LEU A 15 2.60 -5.72 -4.32
CA LEU A 15 2.74 -5.72 -2.87
C LEU A 15 1.41 -5.50 -2.16
N SER A 16 0.61 -4.50 -2.54
CA SER A 16 -0.71 -4.26 -1.92
C SER A 16 -1.64 -5.48 -2.09
N ALA A 17 -1.65 -6.11 -3.27
CA ALA A 17 -2.50 -7.28 -3.52
C ALA A 17 -2.06 -8.50 -2.72
N LEU A 18 -0.75 -8.80 -2.70
CA LEU A 18 -0.20 -9.91 -1.92
C LEU A 18 -0.38 -9.67 -0.42
N TRP A 19 -0.21 -8.43 0.03
CA TRP A 19 -0.41 -8.05 1.43
C TRP A 19 -1.86 -8.23 1.86
N ALA A 20 -2.80 -7.79 1.02
CA ALA A 20 -4.23 -7.98 1.24
C ALA A 20 -4.59 -9.47 1.34
N LEU A 21 -4.10 -10.29 0.41
CA LEU A 21 -4.31 -11.74 0.42
C LEU A 21 -3.74 -12.39 1.67
N ASN A 22 -2.49 -12.08 2.02
CA ASN A 22 -1.84 -12.62 3.22
C ASN A 22 -2.65 -12.30 4.49
N HIS A 23 -3.16 -11.07 4.62
CA HIS A 23 -3.93 -10.66 5.79
C HIS A 23 -5.35 -11.20 5.79
N ALA A 24 -5.97 -11.37 4.62
CA ALA A 24 -7.25 -12.05 4.52
C ALA A 24 -7.12 -13.51 4.99
N VAL A 25 -6.10 -14.24 4.52
CA VAL A 25 -5.80 -15.60 4.99
C VAL A 25 -5.51 -15.61 6.48
N GLY A 26 -4.69 -14.69 6.98
CA GLY A 26 -4.41 -14.56 8.41
C GLY A 26 -5.68 -14.34 9.25
N ALA A 27 -6.60 -13.50 8.79
CA ALA A 27 -7.87 -13.26 9.49
C ALA A 27 -8.72 -14.55 9.62
N PHE A 28 -8.70 -15.44 8.61
CA PHE A 28 -9.38 -16.73 8.68
C PHE A 28 -8.65 -17.74 9.55
N VAL A 29 -7.32 -17.83 9.42
CA VAL A 29 -6.50 -18.82 10.13
C VAL A 29 -6.48 -18.55 11.64
N PHE A 30 -6.43 -17.28 12.05
CA PHE A 30 -6.34 -16.86 13.45
C PHE A 30 -7.69 -16.44 14.05
N ALA A 31 -8.82 -16.84 13.44
CA ALA A 31 -10.17 -16.40 13.80
C ALA A 31 -10.67 -16.85 15.20
N GLY A 32 -9.84 -17.51 16.01
CA GLY A 32 -10.19 -17.97 17.36
C GLY A 32 -9.03 -17.97 18.36
N ASP A 33 -7.90 -17.34 18.02
CA ASP A 33 -6.75 -17.19 18.91
C ASP A 33 -6.84 -15.87 19.71
N ASP A 34 -6.01 -15.70 20.74
CA ASP A 34 -5.84 -14.43 21.46
C ASP A 34 -5.26 -13.29 20.58
N ILE A 35 -5.00 -13.58 19.30
CA ILE A 35 -4.57 -12.63 18.28
C ILE A 35 -5.78 -11.84 17.80
N ARG A 36 -5.72 -10.51 17.84
CA ARG A 36 -6.80 -9.59 17.41
C ARG A 36 -7.11 -9.75 15.90
N PRO A 37 -8.13 -10.53 15.50
CA PRO A 37 -8.40 -10.79 14.07
C PRO A 37 -8.83 -9.53 13.33
N GLU A 38 -9.34 -8.53 14.05
CA GLU A 38 -9.79 -7.26 13.49
C GLU A 38 -8.64 -6.48 12.83
N LEU A 39 -7.42 -6.62 13.35
CA LEU A 39 -6.25 -5.98 12.75
C LEU A 39 -5.89 -6.60 11.40
N PHE A 40 -6.01 -7.92 11.28
CA PHE A 40 -5.82 -8.62 10.01
C PHE A 40 -6.87 -8.20 8.98
N VAL A 41 -8.14 -8.15 9.38
CA VAL A 41 -9.23 -7.68 8.51
C VAL A 41 -9.00 -6.23 8.07
N LEU A 42 -8.62 -5.34 8.99
CA LEU A 42 -8.37 -3.93 8.68
C LEU A 42 -7.25 -3.77 7.65
N ILE A 43 -6.13 -4.48 7.83
CA ILE A 43 -4.99 -4.44 6.91
C ILE A 43 -5.36 -5.05 5.56
N ALA A 44 -6.14 -6.14 5.54
CA ALA A 44 -6.64 -6.76 4.32
C ALA A 44 -7.51 -5.78 3.52
N LEU A 45 -8.46 -5.12 4.18
CA LEU A 45 -9.33 -4.12 3.55
C LEU A 45 -8.53 -2.94 3.01
N LEU A 46 -7.54 -2.45 3.77
CA LEU A 46 -6.68 -1.37 3.32
C LEU A 46 -5.91 -1.74 2.04
N GLY A 47 -5.35 -2.96 1.99
CA GLY A 47 -4.66 -3.45 0.81
C GLY A 47 -5.59 -3.68 -0.39
N VAL A 48 -6.83 -4.14 -0.17
CA VAL A 48 -7.85 -4.24 -1.24
C VAL A 48 -8.18 -2.86 -1.80
N VAL A 49 -8.46 -1.88 -0.94
CA VAL A 49 -8.76 -0.50 -1.36
C VAL A 49 -7.58 0.08 -2.14
N ALA A 50 -6.37 -0.05 -1.62
CA ALA A 50 -5.17 0.42 -2.30
C ALA A 50 -4.97 -0.26 -3.66
N THR A 51 -5.20 -1.58 -3.75
CA THR A 51 -5.12 -2.32 -5.01
C THR A 51 -6.14 -1.81 -6.04
N ILE A 52 -7.39 -1.59 -5.64
CA ILE A 52 -8.43 -1.03 -6.52
C ILE A 52 -8.02 0.36 -7.02
N VAL A 53 -7.54 1.20 -6.11
CA VAL A 53 -7.07 2.55 -6.43
C VAL A 53 -5.86 2.49 -7.38
N LEU A 54 -4.92 1.57 -7.15
CA LEU A 54 -3.74 1.35 -7.99
C LEU A 54 -4.11 0.90 -9.41
N VAL A 55 -5.14 0.08 -9.58
CA VAL A 55 -5.52 -0.44 -10.91
C VAL A 55 -6.31 0.57 -11.74
N GLY A 56 -7.08 1.47 -11.12
CA GLY A 56 -7.87 2.49 -11.85
C GLY A 56 -7.34 3.92 -11.65
N PRO A 57 -7.81 4.62 -10.59
CA PRO A 57 -7.49 6.04 -10.34
C PRO A 57 -6.00 6.41 -10.38
N TYR A 58 -5.12 5.51 -9.92
CA TYR A 58 -3.68 5.72 -9.90
C TYR A 58 -3.07 5.65 -11.30
N ARG A 59 -3.57 4.78 -12.18
CA ARG A 59 -3.14 4.72 -13.59
C ARG A 59 -3.58 5.96 -14.37
N GLU A 60 -4.74 6.51 -13.99
CA GLU A 60 -5.24 7.82 -14.44
C GLU A 60 -4.50 8.99 -13.78
N ARG A 61 -3.58 8.71 -12.84
CA ARG A 61 -2.68 9.66 -12.19
C ARG A 61 -3.41 10.75 -11.40
N ARG A 62 -4.57 10.42 -10.84
CA ARG A 62 -5.33 11.34 -9.97
C ARG A 62 -4.56 11.55 -8.67
N LEU A 63 -4.28 12.79 -8.27
CA LEU A 63 -3.43 13.06 -7.09
C LEU A 63 -4.00 12.48 -5.78
N TRP A 64 -5.33 12.46 -5.62
CA TRP A 64 -5.93 11.85 -4.43
C TRP A 64 -5.63 10.34 -4.33
N ALA A 65 -5.48 9.63 -5.47
CA ALA A 65 -5.13 8.22 -5.51
C ALA A 65 -3.72 7.98 -4.95
N TRP A 66 -2.80 8.92 -5.22
CA TRP A 66 -1.47 8.91 -4.62
C TRP A 66 -1.55 8.99 -3.10
N TRP A 67 -2.37 9.88 -2.55
CA TRP A 67 -2.53 9.99 -1.09
C TRP A 67 -3.16 8.76 -0.45
N VAL A 68 -4.13 8.12 -1.12
CA VAL A 68 -4.75 6.88 -0.61
C VAL A 68 -3.73 5.75 -0.52
N VAL A 69 -2.89 5.56 -1.54
CA VAL A 69 -1.81 4.54 -1.50
C VAL A 69 -0.76 4.91 -0.44
N THR A 70 -0.43 6.19 -0.28
CA THR A 70 0.47 6.64 0.80
C THR A 70 -0.07 6.30 2.19
N ALA A 71 -1.39 6.34 2.40
CA ALA A 71 -1.99 5.96 3.68
C ALA A 71 -1.77 4.47 4.00
N GLU A 72 -1.85 3.58 3.00
CA GLU A 72 -1.49 2.16 3.16
C GLU A 72 -0.04 2.00 3.61
N VAL A 73 0.89 2.67 2.91
CA VAL A 73 2.32 2.62 3.24
C VAL A 73 2.59 3.08 4.68
N VAL A 74 1.97 4.18 5.11
CA VAL A 74 2.10 4.69 6.48
C VAL A 74 1.55 3.71 7.50
N ALA A 75 0.41 3.06 7.21
CA ALA A 75 -0.18 2.06 8.10
C ALA A 75 0.74 0.85 8.26
N LEU A 76 1.32 0.33 7.18
CA LEU A 76 2.32 -0.75 7.21
C LEU A 76 3.51 -0.41 8.11
N ILE A 77 4.11 0.77 7.92
CA ILE A 77 5.24 1.21 8.74
C ILE A 77 4.82 1.37 10.20
N SER A 78 3.62 1.90 10.45
CA SER A 78 3.10 2.10 11.81
C SER A 78 2.88 0.77 12.53
N VAL A 79 2.36 -0.25 11.85
CA VAL A 79 2.19 -1.60 12.41
C VAL A 79 3.56 -2.22 12.77
N ALA A 80 4.61 -1.94 11.99
CA ALA A 80 5.95 -2.40 12.32
C ALA A 80 6.45 -1.91 13.69
N LEU A 81 6.03 -0.72 14.12
CA LEU A 81 6.47 -0.09 15.37
C LEU A 81 5.77 -0.63 16.62
N ILE A 82 4.63 -1.30 16.45
CA ILE A 82 3.78 -1.78 17.56
C ILE A 82 3.64 -3.30 17.60
N THR A 83 4.30 -4.02 16.70
CA THR A 83 4.27 -5.49 16.62
C THR A 83 5.56 -6.10 17.17
N GLN A 84 5.53 -7.41 17.42
CA GLN A 84 6.72 -8.14 17.88
C GLN A 84 7.87 -7.99 16.89
N PRO A 85 9.13 -7.87 17.33
CA PRO A 85 10.26 -7.47 16.47
C PRO A 85 10.40 -8.28 15.18
N ARG A 86 10.22 -9.60 15.25
CA ARG A 86 10.34 -10.47 14.07
C ARG A 86 9.29 -10.19 13.01
N VAL A 87 8.05 -9.91 13.42
CA VAL A 87 6.94 -9.54 12.51
C VAL A 87 7.12 -8.09 12.05
N GLY A 88 7.51 -7.20 12.96
CA GLY A 88 7.74 -5.79 12.67
C GLY A 88 8.79 -5.56 11.58
N VAL A 89 9.87 -6.35 11.56
CA VAL A 89 10.87 -6.29 10.48
C VAL A 89 10.25 -6.53 9.11
N TRP A 90 9.36 -7.53 8.97
CA TRP A 90 8.70 -7.80 7.69
C TRP A 90 7.81 -6.64 7.24
N TYR A 91 7.00 -6.11 8.16
CA TYR A 91 6.17 -4.92 7.89
C TYR A 91 7.01 -3.71 7.50
N LEU A 92 8.11 -3.46 8.19
CA LEU A 92 9.00 -2.34 7.91
C LEU A 92 9.67 -2.50 6.55
N THR A 93 10.18 -3.68 6.21
CA THR A 93 10.81 -3.93 4.91
C THR A 93 9.84 -3.67 3.76
N ILE A 94 8.63 -4.22 3.83
CA ILE A 94 7.62 -4.01 2.78
C ILE A 94 7.18 -2.55 2.74
N GLY A 95 6.91 -1.93 3.89
CA GLY A 95 6.55 -0.52 3.99
C GLY A 95 7.60 0.41 3.39
N LEU A 96 8.89 0.16 3.64
CA LEU A 96 9.99 0.95 3.06
C LEU A 96 10.11 0.75 1.54
N LEU A 97 9.97 -0.47 1.03
CA LEU A 97 9.96 -0.74 -0.41
C LEU A 97 8.82 0.01 -1.11
N MET A 98 7.62 -0.05 -0.53
CA MET A 98 6.47 0.68 -1.05
C MET A 98 6.66 2.19 -0.94
N ALA A 99 7.24 2.70 0.15
CA ALA A 99 7.53 4.13 0.31
C ALA A 99 8.48 4.64 -0.78
N VAL A 100 9.55 3.90 -1.09
CA VAL A 100 10.49 4.24 -2.17
C VAL A 100 9.79 4.26 -3.52
N ALA A 101 8.98 3.23 -3.83
CA ALA A 101 8.20 3.18 -5.06
C ALA A 101 7.22 4.37 -5.15
N GLN A 102 6.50 4.66 -4.06
CA GLN A 102 5.52 5.73 -3.96
C GLN A 102 6.15 7.10 -4.21
N LEU A 103 7.29 7.39 -3.56
CA LEU A 103 8.06 8.62 -3.76
C LEU A 103 8.58 8.73 -5.18
N GLY A 104 9.00 7.61 -5.79
CA GLY A 104 9.45 7.56 -7.19
C GLY A 104 8.41 8.03 -8.20
N THR A 105 7.11 7.94 -7.88
CA THR A 105 6.02 8.39 -8.75
C THR A 105 5.58 9.85 -8.54
N LEU A 106 5.98 10.47 -7.42
CA LEU A 106 5.42 11.76 -6.97
C LEU A 106 5.58 12.89 -8.00
N ARG A 107 6.71 12.92 -8.72
CA ARG A 107 6.98 13.95 -9.74
C ARG A 107 5.95 13.92 -10.87
N GLU A 108 5.56 12.73 -11.33
CA GLU A 108 4.62 12.59 -12.45
C GLU A 108 3.20 13.03 -12.03
N PHE A 109 2.77 12.63 -10.84
CA PHE A 109 1.47 13.05 -10.27
C PHE A 109 1.37 14.57 -10.06
N ARG A 110 2.46 15.22 -9.63
CA ARG A 110 2.49 16.68 -9.46
C ARG A 110 2.45 17.40 -10.80
N ARG A 111 3.14 16.90 -11.82
CA ARG A 111 3.15 17.48 -13.16
C ARG A 111 1.75 17.45 -13.77
N ASP A 112 1.10 16.31 -13.74
CA ASP A 112 -0.21 16.16 -14.39
C ASP A 112 -1.31 16.96 -13.68
N ARG A 113 -1.19 17.19 -12.36
CA ARG A 113 -2.07 18.14 -11.65
C ARG A 113 -1.88 19.58 -12.13
N ALA A 114 -0.64 20.00 -12.39
CA ALA A 114 -0.37 21.35 -12.87
C ALA A 114 -1.03 21.57 -14.25
N GLU A 115 -0.95 20.57 -15.14
CA GLU A 115 -1.58 20.59 -16.47
C GLU A 115 -3.12 20.63 -16.43
N GLN A 116 -3.76 20.12 -15.37
CA GLN A 116 -5.22 20.15 -15.20
C GLN A 116 -5.77 21.49 -14.69
N VAL A 117 -4.91 22.37 -14.18
CA VAL A 117 -5.29 23.65 -13.56
C VAL A 117 -4.98 24.86 -14.47
N THR A 118 -4.20 24.64 -15.52
CA THR A 118 -3.88 25.61 -16.58
C THR A 118 -4.83 25.49 -17.76
#